data_AF-A0A1E8PMY5-F1
#
_entry.id   AF-A0A1E8PMY5-F1
#
_cell.length_a   1.000
_cell.length_b   1.000
_cell.length_c   1.000
_cell.angle_alpha   90.00
_cell.angle_beta   90.00
_cell.angle_gamma   90.00
#
_symmetry.space_group_name_H-M   'P 1'
#
loop_
_entity.id
_entity.type
_entity.pdbx_description
1 polymer ?
#
loop_
_entity_poly.entity_id
_entity_poly.type
_entity_poly.pdbx_seq_one_letter_code
_entity_poly.pdbx_strand_id
1 'polypeptide(L)'
;MSALEAMAAGAEALDDEVDAQAPEAVLAAQQDAQMVEQVGQTEAQLGMILELALPVLGNFFPSLLDVYTPPARKAVAGSLAPVLEKYGINLAEWGTAYKAEIGALMVCGPIAYATVKAIKSDIAARAPKDDSLRQQEQPHALPAETVA
;
A
#
# COMPACT_ATOMS: atom_id res chain seq x y z
N MET A 1 23.91 -17.94 -65.57
CA MET A 1 23.50 -18.24 -64.18
C MET A 1 22.55 -19.41 -64.22
N SER A 2 22.96 -20.52 -63.63
CA SER A 2 22.10 -21.70 -63.49
C SER A 2 21.09 -21.49 -62.35
N ALA A 3 19.94 -22.15 -62.37
CA ALA A 3 18.93 -22.06 -61.30
C ALA A 3 19.49 -22.45 -59.91
N LEU A 4 20.57 -23.24 -59.90
CA LEU A 4 21.27 -23.69 -58.70
C LEU A 4 22.09 -22.55 -58.05
N GLU A 5 22.69 -21.69 -58.86
CA GLU A 5 23.42 -20.49 -58.42
C GLU A 5 22.48 -19.46 -57.77
N ALA A 6 21.27 -19.29 -58.33
CA ALA A 6 20.27 -18.38 -57.79
C ALA A 6 19.71 -18.87 -56.43
N MET A 7 19.56 -20.18 -56.25
CA MET A 7 19.16 -20.75 -54.95
C MET A 7 20.27 -20.65 -53.90
N ALA A 8 21.54 -20.86 -54.30
CA ALA A 8 22.66 -20.72 -53.37
C ALA A 8 22.79 -19.29 -52.84
N ALA A 9 22.68 -18.28 -53.72
CA ALA A 9 22.69 -16.88 -53.32
C ALA A 9 21.50 -16.49 -52.43
N GLY A 10 20.32 -17.10 -52.64
CA GLY A 10 19.15 -16.89 -51.79
C GLY A 10 19.28 -17.51 -50.40
N ALA A 11 19.95 -18.66 -50.28
CA ALA A 11 20.21 -19.32 -49.01
C ALA A 11 21.23 -18.53 -48.16
N GLU A 12 22.29 -18.01 -48.79
CA GLU A 12 23.32 -17.22 -48.10
C GLU A 12 22.75 -15.90 -47.55
N ALA A 13 21.86 -15.24 -48.30
CA ALA A 13 21.17 -14.04 -47.83
C ALA A 13 20.19 -14.31 -46.67
N LEU A 14 19.58 -15.49 -46.63
CA LEU A 14 18.68 -15.90 -45.54
C LEU A 14 19.46 -16.27 -44.27
N ASP A 15 20.60 -16.95 -44.40
CA ASP A 15 21.46 -17.28 -43.26
C ASP A 15 22.05 -16.01 -42.61
N ASP A 16 22.51 -15.03 -43.41
CA ASP A 16 23.02 -13.75 -42.90
C ASP A 16 21.93 -12.94 -42.15
N GLU A 17 20.68 -12.97 -42.63
CA GLU A 17 19.57 -12.25 -42.00
C GLU A 17 19.10 -12.92 -40.69
N VAL A 18 19.18 -14.25 -40.62
CA VAL A 18 18.92 -15.01 -39.38
C VAL A 18 20.02 -14.80 -38.35
N ASP A 19 21.29 -14.78 -38.78
CA ASP A 19 22.43 -14.56 -37.88
C ASP A 19 22.48 -13.11 -37.36
N ALA A 20 21.97 -12.14 -38.14
CA ALA A 20 21.79 -10.76 -37.70
C ALA A 20 20.64 -10.58 -36.70
N GLN A 21 19.55 -11.35 -36.82
CA GLN A 21 18.40 -11.29 -35.90
C GLN A 21 18.56 -12.13 -34.63
N ALA A 22 19.39 -13.18 -34.67
CA ALA A 22 19.70 -14.03 -33.52
C ALA A 22 20.21 -13.26 -32.28
N PRO A 23 21.16 -12.31 -32.38
CA PRO A 23 21.62 -11.53 -31.22
C PRO A 23 20.54 -10.59 -30.68
N GLU A 24 19.69 -10.01 -31.52
CA GLU A 24 18.58 -9.15 -31.07
C GLU A 24 17.48 -9.94 -30.35
N ALA A 25 17.12 -11.11 -30.87
CA ALA A 25 16.15 -12.00 -30.22
C ALA A 25 16.64 -12.51 -28.86
N VAL A 26 17.93 -12.83 -28.75
CA VAL A 26 18.56 -13.21 -27.48
C VAL A 26 18.59 -12.04 -26.49
N LEU A 27 18.87 -10.82 -26.96
CA LEU A 27 18.87 -9.62 -26.11
C LEU A 27 17.46 -9.30 -25.58
N ALA A 28 16.45 -9.38 -26.46
CA ALA A 28 15.05 -9.16 -26.08
C ALA A 28 14.57 -10.21 -25.06
N ALA A 29 14.89 -11.48 -25.27
CA ALA A 29 14.56 -12.55 -24.32
C ALA A 29 15.26 -12.36 -22.95
N GLN A 30 16.49 -11.86 -22.93
CA GLN A 30 17.18 -11.53 -21.68
C GLN A 30 16.55 -10.34 -20.95
N GLN A 31 16.15 -9.30 -21.69
CA GLN A 31 15.47 -8.14 -21.11
C GLN A 31 14.10 -8.50 -20.52
N ASP A 32 13.32 -9.32 -21.23
CA ASP A 32 12.03 -9.81 -20.73
C ASP A 32 12.22 -10.68 -19.47
N ALA A 33 13.20 -11.57 -19.47
CA ALA A 33 13.51 -12.38 -18.29
C ALA A 33 13.94 -11.51 -17.09
N GLN A 34 14.76 -10.49 -17.31
CA GLN A 34 15.16 -9.54 -16.27
C GLN A 34 13.99 -8.71 -15.74
N MET A 35 13.07 -8.28 -16.61
CA MET A 35 11.87 -7.56 -16.17
C MET A 35 10.96 -8.44 -15.31
N VAL A 36 10.72 -9.68 -15.71
CA VAL A 36 9.91 -10.63 -14.93
C VAL A 36 10.53 -10.88 -13.56
N GLU A 37 11.85 -11.02 -13.49
CA GLU A 37 12.56 -11.19 -12.23
C GLU A 37 12.46 -9.95 -11.33
N GLN A 38 12.66 -8.75 -11.87
CA GLN A 38 12.54 -7.48 -11.13
C GLN A 38 11.13 -7.28 -10.58
N VAL A 39 10.10 -7.50 -11.39
CA VAL A 39 8.69 -7.43 -10.95
C VAL A 39 8.44 -8.43 -9.81
N GLY A 40 8.98 -9.65 -9.90
CA GLY A 40 8.85 -10.65 -8.84
C GLY A 40 9.53 -10.24 -7.53
N GLN A 41 10.71 -9.62 -7.61
CA GLN A 41 11.40 -9.08 -6.43
C GLN A 41 10.62 -7.93 -5.78
N THR A 42 10.08 -7.02 -6.59
CA THR A 42 9.26 -5.88 -6.15
C THR A 42 7.95 -6.33 -5.51
N GLU A 43 7.30 -7.38 -6.05
CA GLU A 43 6.13 -8.00 -5.42
C GLU A 43 6.46 -8.54 -4.03
N ALA A 44 7.57 -9.27 -3.88
CA ALA A 44 7.98 -9.81 -2.59
C ALA A 44 8.28 -8.71 -1.55
N GLN A 45 8.92 -7.62 -1.98
CA GLN A 45 9.21 -6.47 -1.12
C GLN A 45 7.92 -5.77 -0.65
N LEU A 46 6.95 -5.54 -1.54
CA LEU A 46 5.65 -4.99 -1.17
C LEU A 46 4.91 -5.89 -0.18
N GLY A 47 4.99 -7.22 -0.38
CA GLY A 47 4.45 -8.20 0.56
C GLY A 47 5.00 -8.00 1.97
N MET A 48 6.33 -7.94 2.11
CA MET A 48 6.98 -7.71 3.40
C MET A 48 6.62 -6.35 4.01
N ILE A 49 6.55 -5.29 3.20
CA ILE A 49 6.15 -3.96 3.68
C ILE A 49 4.73 -4.00 4.24
N LEU A 50 3.79 -4.63 3.55
CA LEU A 50 2.41 -4.78 4.02
C LEU A 50 2.34 -5.62 5.29
N GLU A 51 3.10 -6.71 5.39
CA GLU A 51 3.16 -7.54 6.59
C GLU A 51 3.70 -6.81 7.82
N LEU A 52 4.67 -5.91 7.64
CA LEU A 52 5.22 -5.09 8.73
C LEU A 52 4.34 -3.89 9.07
N ALA A 53 3.74 -3.26 8.06
CA ALA A 53 2.95 -2.04 8.24
C ALA A 53 1.56 -2.33 8.84
N LEU A 54 0.89 -3.40 8.40
CA LEU A 54 -0.50 -3.69 8.80
C LEU A 54 -0.71 -3.95 10.29
N PRO A 55 0.18 -4.63 11.05
CA PRO A 55 0.04 -4.75 12.49
C PRO A 55 0.13 -3.40 13.21
N VAL A 56 1.02 -2.52 12.74
CA VAL A 56 1.18 -1.16 13.28
C VAL A 56 -0.08 -0.34 12.98
N LEU A 57 -0.52 -0.33 11.73
CA LEU A 57 -1.75 0.34 11.28
C LEU A 57 -3.00 -0.26 11.94
N GLY A 58 -3.01 -1.57 12.21
CA GLY A 58 -4.11 -2.31 12.85
C GLY A 58 -4.38 -1.86 14.28
N ASN A 59 -3.35 -1.41 15.02
CA ASN A 59 -3.54 -0.78 16.33
C ASN A 59 -4.37 0.52 16.26
N PHE A 60 -4.37 1.19 15.10
CA PHE A 60 -5.13 2.43 14.88
C PHE A 60 -6.46 2.16 14.17
N PHE A 61 -6.48 1.21 13.24
CA PHE A 61 -7.62 0.85 12.40
C PHE A 61 -7.78 -0.67 12.39
N PRO A 62 -8.41 -1.26 13.42
CA PRO A 62 -8.49 -2.72 13.57
C PRO A 62 -9.19 -3.40 12.39
N SER A 63 -10.15 -2.72 11.76
CA SER A 63 -10.84 -3.20 10.56
C SER A 63 -9.92 -3.41 9.35
N LEU A 64 -8.72 -2.83 9.32
CA LEU A 64 -7.74 -3.09 8.26
C LEU A 64 -7.27 -4.54 8.27
N LEU A 65 -7.22 -5.19 9.43
CA LEU A 65 -6.78 -6.58 9.53
C LEU A 65 -7.79 -7.54 8.89
N ASP A 66 -9.08 -7.20 8.91
CA ASP A 66 -10.15 -7.97 8.28
C ASP A 66 -10.17 -7.78 6.75
N VAL A 67 -9.79 -6.59 6.27
CA VAL A 67 -9.75 -6.26 4.83
C VAL A 67 -8.48 -6.78 4.17
N TYR A 68 -7.32 -6.54 4.79
CA TYR A 68 -6.02 -6.97 4.29
C TYR A 68 -5.71 -8.38 4.77
N THR A 69 -6.48 -9.35 4.30
CA THR A 69 -6.20 -10.78 4.45
C THR A 69 -4.94 -11.17 3.67
N PRO A 70 -4.29 -12.32 3.96
CA PRO A 70 -3.14 -12.80 3.18
C PRO A 70 -3.35 -12.82 1.66
N PRO A 71 -4.48 -13.32 1.11
CA PRO A 71 -4.72 -13.27 -0.34
C PRO A 71 -4.91 -11.85 -0.86
N ALA A 72 -5.56 -10.96 -0.09
CA ALA A 72 -5.71 -9.56 -0.48
C ALA A 72 -4.35 -8.83 -0.54
N ARG A 73 -3.46 -9.07 0.43
CA ARG A 73 -2.09 -8.50 0.42
C ARG A 73 -1.30 -8.96 -0.80
N LYS A 74 -1.39 -10.24 -1.15
CA LYS A 74 -0.73 -10.79 -2.34
C LYS A 74 -1.29 -10.15 -3.62
N ALA A 75 -2.61 -9.99 -3.71
CA ALA A 75 -3.25 -9.33 -4.85
C ALA A 75 -2.82 -7.85 -4.99
N VAL A 76 -2.69 -7.14 -3.87
CA VAL A 76 -2.19 -5.76 -3.84
C VAL A 76 -0.72 -5.72 -4.29
N ALA A 77 0.15 -6.56 -3.73
CA ALA A 77 1.55 -6.62 -4.11
C ALA A 77 1.74 -6.95 -5.61
N GLY A 78 1.05 -7.98 -6.11
CA GLY A 78 1.16 -8.40 -7.51
C GLY A 78 0.57 -7.41 -8.52
N SER A 79 -0.37 -6.54 -8.10
CA SER A 79 -0.91 -5.48 -8.97
C SER A 79 -0.06 -4.21 -8.96
N LEU A 80 0.57 -3.89 -7.84
CA LEU A 80 1.43 -2.71 -7.70
C LEU A 80 2.85 -2.93 -8.23
N ALA A 81 3.39 -4.14 -8.12
CA ALA A 81 4.76 -4.45 -8.56
C ALA A 81 5.05 -4.04 -10.02
N PRO A 82 4.26 -4.43 -11.04
CA PRO A 82 4.52 -4.02 -12.41
C PRO A 82 4.35 -2.51 -12.63
N VAL A 83 3.52 -1.84 -11.80
CA VAL A 83 3.34 -0.39 -11.86
C VAL A 83 4.58 0.33 -11.34
N LEU A 84 5.13 -0.13 -10.21
CA LEU A 84 6.34 0.46 -9.64
C LEU A 84 7.53 0.29 -10.58
N GLU A 85 7.69 -0.89 -11.19
CA GLU A 85 8.73 -1.12 -12.18
C GLU A 85 8.57 -0.22 -13.41
N LYS A 86 7.35 -0.05 -13.92
CA LYS A 86 7.09 0.86 -15.05
C LYS A 86 7.53 2.31 -14.76
N TYR A 87 7.42 2.76 -13.51
CA TYR A 87 7.83 4.11 -13.10
C TYR A 87 9.26 4.18 -12.56
N GLY A 88 10.03 3.08 -12.61
CA GLY A 88 11.39 3.01 -12.09
C GLY A 88 11.48 3.23 -10.57
N ILE A 89 10.40 2.92 -9.83
CA ILE A 89 10.37 3.05 -8.39
C ILE A 89 11.00 1.80 -7.78
N ASN A 90 12.30 1.87 -7.52
CA ASN A 90 13.00 0.83 -6.78
C ASN A 90 12.78 1.01 -5.28
N LEU A 91 11.98 0.13 -4.68
CA LEU A 91 11.65 0.15 -3.24
C LEU A 91 12.89 0.01 -2.34
N ALA A 92 13.94 -0.69 -2.77
CA ALA A 92 15.17 -0.83 -2.02
C ALA A 92 15.98 0.47 -1.99
N GLU A 93 16.08 1.18 -3.12
CA GLU A 93 16.66 2.52 -3.16
C GLU A 93 15.81 3.55 -2.42
N TRP A 94 14.48 3.48 -2.53
CA TRP A 94 13.59 4.41 -1.83
C TRP A 94 13.65 4.23 -0.32
N GLY A 95 13.63 2.98 0.15
CA GLY A 95 13.74 2.66 1.57
C GLY A 95 15.09 3.01 2.19
N THR A 96 16.15 3.11 1.39
CA THR A 96 17.48 3.56 1.85
C THR A 96 17.64 5.07 1.77
N ALA A 97 17.17 5.70 0.68
CA ALA A 97 17.22 7.15 0.49
C ALA A 97 16.38 7.91 1.52
N TYR A 98 15.20 7.40 1.87
CA TYR A 98 14.27 8.01 2.84
C TYR A 98 14.27 7.32 4.20
N LYS A 99 15.33 6.57 4.52
CA LYS A 99 15.38 5.76 5.75
C LYS A 99 15.20 6.61 7.01
N ALA A 100 15.80 7.80 7.04
CA ALA A 100 15.72 8.70 8.18
C ALA A 100 14.31 9.29 8.33
N GLU A 101 13.69 9.66 7.21
CA GLU A 101 12.35 10.24 7.13
C GLU A 101 11.27 9.22 7.49
N ILE A 102 11.39 7.98 6.97
CA ILE A 102 10.50 6.86 7.33
C ILE A 102 10.70 6.52 8.81
N GLY A 103 11.93 6.46 9.30
CA GLY A 103 12.22 6.23 10.71
C GLY A 103 11.60 7.31 11.61
N ALA A 104 11.74 8.58 11.23
CA ALA A 104 11.11 9.70 11.92
C ALA A 104 9.58 9.61 11.88
N LEU A 105 8.98 9.28 10.74
CA LEU A 105 7.53 9.09 10.61
C LEU A 105 7.03 7.95 11.52
N MET A 106 7.77 6.85 11.63
CA MET A 106 7.39 5.71 12.46
C MET A 106 7.37 6.03 13.96
N VAL A 107 8.17 7.01 14.40
CA VAL A 107 8.17 7.50 15.80
C VAL A 107 7.17 8.64 15.98
N CYS A 108 7.25 9.66 15.13
CA CYS A 108 6.44 10.87 15.23
C CYS A 108 4.96 10.64 14.88
N GLY A 109 4.66 9.72 13.96
CA GLY A 109 3.31 9.42 13.49
C GLY A 109 2.37 8.97 14.62
N PRO A 110 2.72 7.92 15.39
CA PRO A 110 1.93 7.49 16.54
C PRO A 110 1.72 8.59 17.58
N ILE A 111 2.76 9.39 17.85
CA ILE A 111 2.71 10.49 18.83
C ILE A 111 1.75 11.58 18.34
N ALA A 112 1.90 12.04 17.10
CA ALA A 112 1.04 13.06 16.51
C ALA A 112 -0.43 12.64 16.52
N TYR A 113 -0.72 11.38 16.20
CA TYR A 113 -2.08 10.84 16.29
C TYR A 113 -2.62 10.81 17.72
N ALA A 114 -1.82 10.32 18.69
CA ALA A 114 -2.20 10.30 20.10
C ALA A 114 -2.48 11.72 20.63
N THR A 115 -1.68 12.71 20.22
CA THR A 115 -1.91 14.12 20.53
C THR A 115 -3.25 14.62 19.99
N VAL A 116 -3.59 14.33 18.72
CA VAL A 116 -4.88 14.73 18.14
C VAL A 116 -6.05 14.05 18.87
N LYS A 117 -5.92 12.76 19.21
CA LYS A 117 -6.94 12.02 19.97
C LYS A 117 -7.15 12.61 21.36
N ALA A 118 -6.07 12.94 22.07
CA ALA A 118 -6.13 13.56 23.40
C ALA A 118 -6.81 14.94 23.34
N ILE A 119 -6.45 15.79 22.36
CA ILE A 119 -7.09 17.11 22.18
C ILE A 119 -8.59 16.97 21.93
N LYS A 120 -9.02 16.05 21.07
CA LYS A 120 -10.46 15.80 20.83
C LYS A 120 -11.18 15.32 22.10
N SER A 121 -10.54 14.46 22.89
CA SER A 121 -11.07 14.00 24.18
C SER A 121 -11.22 15.15 25.17
N ASP A 122 -10.23 16.04 25.25
CA ASP A 122 -10.27 17.20 26.14
C ASP A 122 -11.38 18.18 25.73
N ILE A 123 -11.58 18.40 24.43
CA ILE A 123 -12.67 19.22 23.92
C ILE A 123 -14.03 18.59 24.27
N ALA A 124 -14.19 17.28 24.07
CA ALA A 124 -15.43 16.57 24.41
C ALA A 124 -15.72 16.59 25.92
N ALA A 125 -14.69 16.46 26.77
CA ALA A 125 -14.83 16.56 28.22
C ALA A 125 -15.23 17.97 28.70
N ARG A 126 -14.93 19.00 27.91
CA ARG A 126 -15.30 20.40 28.16
C ARG A 126 -16.65 20.79 27.56
N ALA A 127 -17.29 19.92 26.77
CA ALA A 127 -18.64 20.17 26.29
C ALA A 127 -19.61 20.23 27.49
N PRO A 128 -20.44 21.28 27.59
CA PRO A 128 -21.37 21.43 28.71
C PRO A 128 -22.32 20.23 28.74
N LYS A 129 -22.35 19.50 29.87
CA LYS A 129 -23.38 18.50 30.13
C LYS A 129 -24.69 19.24 30.30
N ASP A 130 -25.64 18.95 29.41
CA ASP A 130 -26.97 19.55 29.40
C ASP A 130 -27.65 19.39 30.77
N ASP A 131 -28.22 20.48 31.25
CA ASP A 131 -28.62 20.79 32.64
C ASP A 131 -29.91 20.06 33.05
N SER A 132 -30.02 18.78 32.68
CA SER A 132 -31.20 17.92 32.88
C SER A 132 -31.35 17.39 34.31
N LEU A 133 -30.46 17.77 35.23
CA LEU A 133 -30.53 17.43 36.66
C LEU A 133 -31.23 18.51 37.51
N ARG A 134 -31.55 19.69 36.96
CA ARG A 134 -32.19 20.78 37.74
C ARG A 134 -33.73 20.73 37.77
N GLN A 135 -34.34 19.75 37.10
CA GLN A 135 -35.81 19.59 37.06
C GLN A 135 -36.38 18.59 38.08
N GLN A 136 -35.54 17.92 38.88
CA GLN A 136 -36.01 16.99 39.93
C GLN A 136 -36.14 17.60 41.33
N GLU A 137 -35.78 18.87 41.52
CA GLU A 137 -35.94 19.59 42.81
C GLU A 137 -37.06 20.64 42.78
N GLN A 138 -38.23 20.31 42.21
CA GLN A 138 -39.45 21.07 42.54
C GLN A 138 -40.22 20.34 43.66
N PRO A 139 -40.44 21.01 44.81
CA PRO A 139 -40.94 20.38 46.03
C PRO A 139 -42.39 19.94 45.85
N HIS A 140 -42.66 18.69 46.21
CA HIS A 140 -44.00 18.14 46.36
C HIS A 140 -44.77 19.02 47.36
N ALA A 141 -45.68 19.84 46.84
CA ALA A 141 -46.55 20.68 47.65
C ALA A 141 -47.42 19.78 48.56
N LEU A 142 -47.41 20.10 49.86
CA LEU A 142 -48.24 19.47 50.88
C LEU A 142 -49.73 19.53 50.46
N PRO A 143 -50.50 18.43 50.55
CA PRO A 143 -51.93 18.50 50.29
C PRO A 143 -52.61 19.31 51.40
N ALA A 144 -53.36 20.33 50.96
CA ALA A 144 -54.19 21.16 51.80
C ALA A 144 -55.27 20.31 52.51
N GLU A 145 -55.41 20.58 53.80
CA GLU A 145 -56.61 20.51 54.63
C GLU A 145 -57.90 20.09 53.89
N THR A 146 -58.51 18.99 54.33
CA THR A 146 -59.95 18.77 54.15
C THR A 146 -60.57 18.58 55.52
N VAL A 147 -61.21 19.64 55.98
CA VAL A 147 -62.09 19.72 57.14
C VAL A 147 -63.33 18.83 56.90
N ALA A 148 -63.66 18.00 57.88
CA ALA A 148 -65.00 17.50 58.13
C ALA A 148 -65.19 17.32 59.65
#